data_AF-A0A922T5F1-F1
#
_entry.id   AF-A0A922T5F1-F1
#
_cell.length_a   1.000
_cell.length_b   1.000
_cell.length_c   1.000
_cell.angle_alpha   90.00
_cell.angle_beta   90.00
_cell.angle_gamma   90.00
#
_symmetry.space_group_name_H-M   'P 1'
#
loop_
_entity.id
_entity.type
_entity.pdbx_description
1 polymer ?
#
loop_
_entity_poly.entity_id
_entity_poly.type
_entity_poly.pdbx_seq_one_letter_code
_entity_poly.pdbx_strand_id
1 'polypeptide(L)'
;MIDSTLQLSIGLAFDAHDVKLPLERSNDCIATIVDASGRDVLTLDVNNERPDSDIEILTELVLNIINASAGGMFAAGKVAAERTS
;
A
#
# COMPACT_ATOMS: atom_id res chain seq x y z
N MET A 1 -6.68 5.73 -18.95
CA MET A 1 -6.78 4.30 -19.31
C MET A 1 -5.42 3.72 -19.01
N ILE A 2 -5.24 3.07 -17.85
CA ILE A 2 -4.01 2.33 -17.56
C ILE A 2 -4.01 1.16 -18.54
N ASP A 3 -2.92 0.98 -19.28
CA ASP A 3 -2.74 -0.15 -20.20
C ASP A 3 -2.90 -1.47 -19.44
N SER A 4 -3.78 -2.35 -19.92
CA SER A 4 -4.04 -3.68 -19.36
C SER A 4 -2.76 -4.52 -19.17
N THR A 5 -1.72 -4.21 -19.95
CA THR A 5 -0.41 -4.85 -19.89
C THR A 5 0.37 -4.47 -18.61
N LEU A 6 0.12 -3.28 -18.05
CA LEU A 6 0.76 -2.77 -16.83
C LEU A 6 0.06 -3.30 -15.56
N GLN A 7 -1.24 -3.60 -15.65
CA GLN A 7 -2.02 -4.21 -14.57
C GLN A 7 -1.63 -5.68 -14.35
N LEU A 8 -1.32 -6.40 -15.44
CA LEU A 8 -0.82 -7.77 -15.36
C LEU A 8 0.60 -7.83 -14.75
N SER A 9 1.42 -6.80 -14.92
CA SER A 9 2.85 -6.85 -14.55
C SER A 9 3.12 -6.68 -13.06
N ILE A 10 2.34 -5.85 -12.34
CA ILE A 10 2.59 -5.58 -10.90
C ILE A 10 2.21 -6.79 -10.04
N GLY A 11 1.03 -7.37 -10.25
CA GLY A 11 0.60 -8.57 -9.51
C GLY A 11 1.54 -9.76 -9.75
N LEU A 12 1.95 -9.99 -11.00
CA LEU A 12 2.92 -11.02 -11.35
C LEU A 12 4.31 -10.77 -10.74
N ALA A 13 4.75 -9.51 -10.65
CA ALA A 13 6.02 -9.18 -10.01
C ALA A 13 6.02 -9.52 -8.52
N PHE A 14 4.94 -9.18 -7.79
CA PHE A 14 4.82 -9.54 -6.38
C PHE A 14 4.77 -11.06 -6.18
N ASP A 15 3.99 -11.77 -6.99
CA ASP A 15 3.90 -13.24 -6.93
C ASP A 15 5.26 -13.91 -7.21
N ALA A 16 6.01 -13.43 -8.20
CA ALA A 16 7.34 -13.94 -8.54
C ALA A 16 8.37 -13.78 -7.39
N HIS A 17 8.09 -12.90 -6.43
CA HIS A 17 8.92 -12.65 -5.25
C HIS A 17 8.26 -13.13 -3.94
N ASP A 18 7.24 -13.99 -4.03
CA ASP A 18 6.48 -14.53 -2.88
C ASP A 18 5.87 -13.43 -2.01
N VAL A 19 5.48 -12.28 -2.58
CA VAL A 19 4.77 -11.22 -1.85
C VAL A 19 3.27 -11.43 -1.95
N LYS A 20 2.60 -11.58 -0.80
CA LYS A 20 1.16 -11.86 -0.76
C LYS A 20 0.32 -10.58 -0.76
N LEU A 21 -0.63 -10.50 -1.67
CA LEU A 21 -1.58 -9.39 -1.76
C LEU A 21 -2.88 -9.69 -0.99
N PRO A 22 -3.66 -8.68 -0.56
CA PRO A 22 -3.36 -7.25 -0.65
C PRO A 22 -2.19 -6.84 0.23
N LEU A 23 -1.54 -5.73 -0.13
CA LEU A 23 -0.63 -5.05 0.79
C LEU A 23 -1.43 -4.30 1.85
N GLU A 24 -0.90 -4.25 3.06
CA GLU A 24 -1.49 -3.59 4.22
C GLU A 24 -0.49 -2.63 4.85
N ARG A 25 -0.97 -1.61 5.56
CA ARG A 25 -0.09 -0.79 6.41
C ARG A 25 0.26 -1.58 7.67
N SER A 26 1.52 -1.51 8.10
CA SER A 26 1.94 -2.12 9.37
C SER A 26 1.26 -1.46 10.56
N ASN A 27 0.89 -2.27 11.57
CA ASN A 27 0.38 -1.76 12.84
C ASN A 27 1.49 -1.17 13.72
N ASP A 28 2.76 -1.54 13.47
CA ASP A 28 3.90 -1.15 14.31
C ASP A 28 4.60 0.12 13.80
N CYS A 29 4.47 0.42 12.50
CA CYS A 29 5.09 1.58 11.87
C CYS A 29 4.23 2.13 10.73
N ILE A 30 3.81 3.40 10.83
CA ILE A 30 2.95 4.04 9.84
C ILE A 30 3.59 4.17 8.46
N ALA A 31 4.93 4.09 8.38
CA ALA A 31 5.70 4.23 7.15
C ALA A 31 5.97 2.87 6.46
N THR A 32 5.60 1.77 7.10
CA THR A 32 5.88 0.41 6.61
C THR A 32 4.62 -0.19 5.99
N ILE A 33 4.79 -0.76 4.81
CA ILE A 33 3.80 -1.55 4.09
C ILE A 33 4.23 -3.02 4.14
N VAL A 34 3.29 -3.87 4.54
CA VAL A 34 3.47 -5.32 4.68
C VAL A 34 2.63 -6.08 3.67
N ASP A 35 3.02 -7.32 3.41
CA ASP A 35 2.22 -8.28 2.65
C ASP A 35 1.08 -8.85 3.51
N ALA A 36 0.16 -9.60 2.90
CA ALA A 36 -0.97 -10.23 3.61
C ALA A 36 -0.55 -11.29 4.65
N SER A 37 0.73 -11.62 4.78
CA SER A 37 1.29 -12.45 5.85
C SER A 37 2.03 -11.64 6.93
N GLY A 38 2.01 -10.31 6.84
CA GLY A 38 2.66 -9.41 7.77
C GLY A 38 4.17 -9.25 7.56
N ARG A 39 4.71 -9.63 6.40
CA ARG A 39 6.13 -9.41 6.08
C ARG A 39 6.33 -8.04 5.44
N ASP A 40 7.35 -7.31 5.87
CA ASP A 40 7.71 -6.01 5.29
C ASP A 40 8.00 -6.12 3.79
N VAL A 41 7.40 -5.21 3.02
CA VAL A 41 7.58 -5.10 1.56
C VAL A 41 8.21 -3.77 1.18
N LEU A 42 7.73 -2.68 1.77
CA LEU A 42 8.20 -1.32 1.50
C LEU A 42 8.25 -0.52 2.81
N THR A 43 9.25 0.36 2.92
CA THR A 43 9.32 1.38 3.97
C THR A 43 9.52 2.74 3.31
N LEU A 44 8.64 3.68 3.63
CA LEU A 44 8.71 5.05 3.17
C LEU A 44 9.50 5.90 4.18
N ASP A 45 10.10 6.98 3.68
CA ASP A 45 10.78 7.99 4.50
C ASP A 45 11.70 7.42 5.58
N VAL A 46 12.62 6.55 5.17
CA VAL A 46 13.56 5.85 6.08
C VAL A 46 14.40 6.82 6.92
N ASN A 47 14.63 8.04 6.44
CA ASN A 47 15.36 9.08 7.17
C ASN A 47 14.48 9.90 8.12
N ASN A 48 13.17 9.66 8.13
CA ASN A 48 12.19 10.34 8.99
C ASN A 48 12.26 11.87 8.87
N GLU A 49 12.37 12.37 7.64
CA GLU A 49 12.51 13.81 7.36
C GLU A 49 11.15 14.51 7.21
N ARG A 50 10.06 13.74 7.07
CA ARG A 50 8.70 14.26 6.93
C ARG A 50 7.90 14.05 8.22
N PRO A 51 6.88 14.88 8.49
CA PRO A 51 5.99 14.65 9.62
C PRO A 51 5.12 13.41 9.40
N ASP A 52 4.76 12.73 10.50
CA ASP A 52 3.93 11.52 10.50
C ASP A 52 2.64 11.65 9.68
N SER A 53 1.98 12.82 9.73
CA SER A 53 0.77 13.08 8.96
C SER A 53 0.98 13.00 7.44
N ASP A 54 2.14 13.43 6.96
CA ASP A 54 2.48 13.36 5.54
C ASP A 54 2.82 11.92 5.14
N ILE A 55 3.52 11.20 6.02
CA ILE A 55 3.88 9.80 5.80
C ILE A 55 2.67 8.87 5.80
N GLU A 56 1.70 9.11 6.67
CA GLU A 56 0.45 8.36 6.67
C GLU A 56 -0.29 8.52 5.32
N ILE A 57 -0.42 9.76 4.83
CA ILE A 57 -1.05 10.04 3.53
C ILE A 57 -0.29 9.36 2.38
N LEU A 58 1.05 9.43 2.39
CA LEU A 58 1.88 8.82 1.35
C LEU A 58 1.82 7.29 1.38
N THR A 59 1.81 6.69 2.57
CA THR A 59 1.69 5.24 2.75
C THR A 59 0.36 4.74 2.22
N GLU A 60 -0.73 5.41 2.59
CA GLU A 60 -2.08 5.09 2.08
C GLU A 60 -2.16 5.28 0.56
N LEU A 61 -1.57 6.34 0.01
CA LEU A 61 -1.53 6.58 -1.44
C LEU A 61 -0.84 5.43 -2.18
N VAL A 62 0.37 5.06 -1.74
CA VAL A 62 1.17 3.98 -2.35
C VAL A 62 0.42 2.65 -2.27
N LEU A 63 -0.11 2.32 -1.09
CA LEU A 63 -0.88 1.10 -0.85
C LEU A 63 -2.09 1.01 -1.77
N ASN A 64 -2.89 2.08 -1.87
CA ASN A 64 -4.06 2.13 -2.72
C ASN A 64 -3.71 1.97 -4.21
N ILE A 65 -2.65 2.63 -4.68
CA ILE A 65 -2.19 2.51 -6.08
C ILE A 65 -1.74 1.08 -6.40
N ILE A 66 -0.90 0.48 -5.54
CA ILE A 66 -0.36 -0.85 -5.78
C ILE A 66 -1.48 -1.88 -5.78
N ASN A 67 -2.34 -1.87 -4.76
CA ASN A 67 -3.43 -2.82 -4.61
C ASN A 67 -4.43 -2.73 -5.77
N ALA A 68 -4.78 -1.51 -6.22
CA ALA A 68 -5.64 -1.30 -7.38
C ALA A 68 -4.98 -1.80 -8.68
N SER A 69 -3.68 -1.56 -8.83
CA SER A 69 -2.93 -1.96 -10.02
C SER A 69 -2.67 -3.46 -10.08
N ALA A 70 -2.61 -4.17 -8.95
CA ALA A 70 -2.43 -5.61 -8.90
C ALA A 70 -3.73 -6.41 -9.13
N GLY A 71 -4.82 -5.76 -9.53
CA GLY A 71 -6.10 -6.41 -9.84
C GLY A 71 -7.05 -6.52 -8.66
N GLY A 72 -6.67 -5.99 -7.50
CA GLY A 72 -7.54 -5.88 -6.35
C GLY A 72 -8.38 -4.61 -6.40
N MET A 73 -9.68 -4.70 -6.65
CA MET A 73 -10.60 -3.63 -6.29
C MET A 73 -10.71 -3.54 -4.76
N PHE A 74 -9.66 -3.06 -4.10
CA PHE A 74 -9.68 -2.73 -2.68
C PHE A 74 -10.04 -1.25 -2.59
N ALA A 75 -11.35 -1.00 -2.57
CA ALA A 75 -11.90 0.34 -2.53
C ALA A 75 -11.32 1.12 -1.34
N ALA A 76 -10.82 2.32 -1.63
CA ALA A 76 -10.47 3.35 -0.66
C ALA A 76 -11.62 3.49 0.35
N GLY A 77 -11.42 2.95 1.56
CA GLY A 77 -12.51 2.70 2.49
C GLY A 77 -12.07 2.74 3.94
N LYS A 78 -11.13 3.60 4.30
CA LYS A 78 -10.82 3.84 5.73
C LYS A 78 -10.36 5.27 6.08
N VAL A 79 -10.67 6.27 5.26
CA VAL A 79 -10.36 7.69 5.59
C VAL A 79 -11.62 8.53 5.90
N ALA A 80 -12.82 7.97 5.74
CA ALA A 80 -14.08 8.69 5.96
C ALA A 80 -14.69 8.51 7.36
N ALA A 81 -14.16 7.64 8.21
CA ALA A 81 -14.81 7.27 9.48
C ALA A 81 -14.40 8.10 10.71
N GLU A 82 -13.37 8.95 10.63
CA GLU A 82 -12.83 9.66 11.82
C GLU A 82 -12.97 11.19 11.77
N ARG A 83 -13.78 11.74 10.83
CA ARG A 83 -14.11 13.18 10.81
C ARG A 83 -15.47 13.55 11.42
N THR A 84 -16.09 12.62 12.14
CA THR A 84 -17.31 12.88 12.93
C THR A 84 -17.27 12.12 14.26
N SER A 85 -16.52 12.65 15.22
CA SER A 85 -16.77 12.47 16.65
C SER A 85 -16.24 13.68 17.41
#